data_AF-A0AAI9W5W6-F1
#
_entry.id   AF-A0AAI9W5W6-F1
#
_cell.length_a   1.000
_cell.length_b   1.000
_cell.length_c   1.000
_cell.angle_alpha   90.00
_cell.angle_beta   90.00
_cell.angle_gamma   90.00
#
_symmetry.space_group_name_H-M   'P 1'
#
loop_
_entity.id
_entity.type
_entity.pdbx_description
1 polymer ?
#
loop_
_entity_poly.entity_id
_entity_poly.type
_entity_poly.pdbx_seq_one_letter_code
_entity_poly.pdbx_strand_id
1 'polypeptide(L)'
;MKELRKYQSFNSITEMDNSISEYLSAYKLKESEYTVLWKLACYSCKFIGVSYLKVDSLADLTGYSKRTIQRALKGLSDLGIITRINQFKPVKGGYSASITVINPYESHLAKSPRKEAAEPTPEYIEKHPSHTDTITYKTKSSKDNTYVDDLGIDDLISADVPTEFASLAISYFDATEVYKLWSRVQLAARKYAPDLVNTVEVAISGLRASILASKAKRVRDFNGYFYGVLAQKLSTAQRSLKCKLFNFLQ
;
A
#
# COMPACT_ATOMS: atom_id res chain seq x y z
N MET A 1 1.63 22.27 21.80
CA MET A 1 2.58 23.31 21.32
C MET A 1 3.95 23.24 22.02
N LYS A 2 4.05 23.00 23.34
CA LYS A 2 5.36 22.85 24.02
C LYS A 2 6.26 21.76 23.42
N GLU A 3 5.67 20.68 22.90
CA GLU A 3 6.41 19.56 22.30
C GLU A 3 7.10 19.90 20.97
N LEU A 4 6.67 20.95 20.25
CA LEU A 4 7.28 21.33 18.98
C LEU A 4 8.66 21.97 19.15
N ARG A 5 8.91 22.61 20.30
CA ARG A 5 10.22 23.22 20.61
C ARG A 5 11.35 22.18 20.69
N LYS A 6 11.02 20.91 20.92
CA LYS A 6 12.00 19.81 20.97
C LYS A 6 12.63 19.52 19.61
N TYR A 7 11.95 19.89 18.52
CA TYR A 7 12.37 19.61 17.15
C TYR A 7 12.96 20.84 16.47
N GLN A 8 13.20 21.93 17.22
CA GLN A 8 13.75 23.17 16.70
C GLN A 8 15.14 22.92 16.12
N SER A 9 15.34 23.28 14.86
CA SER A 9 16.58 23.02 14.12
C SER A 9 17.53 24.22 14.06
N PHE A 10 17.01 25.43 14.31
CA PHE A 10 17.78 26.67 14.23
C PHE A 10 17.63 27.51 15.50
N ASN A 11 18.61 28.35 15.78
CA ASN A 11 18.59 29.25 16.93
C ASN A 11 17.99 30.61 16.59
N SER A 12 18.09 31.05 15.32
CA SER A 12 17.57 32.32 14.83
C SER A 12 16.78 32.17 13.51
N ILE A 13 15.87 33.11 13.23
CA ILE A 13 15.15 33.20 11.96
C ILE A 13 16.12 33.49 10.81
N THR A 14 17.11 34.36 11.04
CA THR A 14 18.13 34.71 10.02
C THR A 14 18.95 33.51 9.59
N GLU A 15 19.26 32.61 10.52
CA GLU A 15 19.99 31.37 10.26
C GLU A 15 19.17 30.43 9.34
N MET A 16 17.87 30.33 9.59
CA MET A 16 16.94 29.57 8.75
C MET A 16 16.81 30.18 7.35
N ASP A 17 16.72 31.52 7.25
CA ASP A 17 16.58 32.21 5.96
C ASP A 17 17.86 32.07 5.11
N ASN A 18 19.04 32.18 5.72
CA ASN A 18 20.32 31.87 5.07
C ASN A 18 20.34 30.41 4.59
N SER A 19 19.90 29.50 5.48
CA SER A 19 19.48 28.12 5.22
C SER A 19 18.85 27.91 3.85
N ILE A 20 17.71 28.58 3.72
CA ILE A 20 16.82 28.48 2.56
C ILE A 20 17.47 29.08 1.32
N SER A 21 18.10 30.24 1.45
CA SER A 21 18.82 30.89 0.35
C SER A 21 19.89 29.98 -0.26
N GLU A 22 20.65 29.29 0.60
CA GLU A 22 21.67 28.34 0.15
C GLU A 22 21.06 27.16 -0.62
N TYR A 23 19.95 26.56 -0.17
CA TYR A 23 19.28 25.51 -0.97
C TYR A 23 18.76 26.01 -2.31
N LEU A 24 18.23 27.23 -2.36
CA LEU A 24 17.74 27.82 -3.60
C LEU A 24 18.86 28.05 -4.61
N SER A 25 20.07 28.35 -4.12
CA SER A 25 21.26 28.47 -4.96
C SER A 25 21.81 27.11 -5.40
N ALA A 26 21.79 26.10 -4.52
CA ALA A 26 22.40 24.81 -4.77
C ALA A 26 21.51 23.85 -5.58
N TYR A 27 20.20 23.88 -5.37
CA TYR A 27 19.25 22.96 -5.98
C TYR A 27 18.29 23.68 -6.92
N LYS A 28 18.11 23.11 -8.11
CA LYS A 28 17.08 23.55 -9.06
C LYS A 28 15.71 22.99 -8.67
N LEU A 29 15.03 23.67 -7.76
CA LEU A 29 13.67 23.32 -7.33
C LEU A 29 12.63 23.65 -8.40
N LYS A 30 11.55 22.85 -8.46
CA LYS A 30 10.38 23.19 -9.26
C LYS A 30 9.59 24.31 -8.60
N GLU A 31 8.80 25.03 -9.39
CA GLU A 31 7.94 26.12 -8.87
C GLU A 31 7.03 25.62 -7.72
N SER A 32 6.42 24.44 -7.86
CA SER A 32 5.59 23.87 -6.79
C SER A 32 6.37 23.55 -5.51
N GLU A 33 7.62 23.09 -5.63
CA GLU A 33 8.48 22.78 -4.49
C GLU A 33 8.94 24.06 -3.80
N TYR A 34 9.29 25.08 -4.58
CA TYR A 34 9.60 26.42 -4.10
C TYR A 34 8.43 27.03 -3.33
N THR A 35 7.22 27.05 -3.89
CA THR A 35 6.04 27.61 -3.21
C THR A 35 5.77 26.88 -1.89
N VAL A 36 5.88 25.55 -1.90
CA VAL A 36 5.68 24.73 -0.69
C VAL A 36 6.75 25.03 0.36
N LEU A 37 8.03 25.05 -0.02
CA LEU A 37 9.15 25.34 0.89
C LEU A 37 8.99 26.75 1.50
N TRP A 38 8.65 27.74 0.68
CA TRP A 38 8.42 29.11 1.13
C TRP A 38 7.28 29.19 2.15
N LYS A 39 6.14 28.55 1.87
CA LYS A 39 5.02 28.51 2.84
C LYS A 39 5.42 27.79 4.13
N LEU A 40 6.18 26.70 4.05
CA LEU A 40 6.68 26.03 5.25
C LEU A 40 7.61 26.95 6.06
N ALA A 41 8.50 27.69 5.41
CA ALA A 41 9.39 28.65 6.07
C ALA A 41 8.60 29.72 6.83
N CYS A 42 7.60 30.35 6.20
CA CYS A 42 6.76 31.37 6.85
C CYS A 42 6.05 30.83 8.11
N TYR A 43 5.51 29.60 8.05
CA TYR A 43 4.85 28.99 9.21
C TYR A 43 5.85 28.48 10.25
N SER A 44 7.10 28.26 9.87
CA SER A 44 8.21 27.87 10.75
C SER A 44 8.81 29.05 11.51
N CYS A 45 8.44 30.30 11.23
CA CYS A 45 8.88 31.44 12.04
C CYS A 45 8.34 31.39 13.48
N LYS A 46 7.21 30.71 13.72
CA LYS A 46 6.62 30.56 15.07
C LYS A 46 7.42 29.62 15.97
N PHE A 47 7.99 28.57 15.40
CA PHE A 47 8.90 27.62 16.04
C PHE A 47 10.04 27.40 15.06
N ILE A 48 11.18 28.05 15.29
CA ILE A 48 12.21 28.28 14.27
C ILE A 48 12.61 26.95 13.60
N GLY A 49 12.36 26.84 12.28
CA GLY A 49 12.63 25.62 11.50
C GLY A 49 11.59 24.50 11.59
N VAL A 50 10.49 24.67 12.32
CA VAL A 50 9.48 23.63 12.54
C VAL A 50 8.08 24.12 12.19
N SER A 51 7.39 23.36 11.34
CA SER A 51 6.00 23.60 11.00
C SER A 51 5.12 22.36 11.25
N TYR A 52 3.91 22.62 11.73
CA TYR A 52 2.87 21.60 11.95
C TYR A 52 1.71 21.80 10.98
N LEU A 53 2.03 21.96 9.70
CA LEU A 53 1.04 22.21 8.67
C LEU A 53 0.53 20.89 8.07
N LYS A 54 -0.79 20.73 8.01
CA LYS A 54 -1.42 19.59 7.34
C LYS A 54 -1.26 19.74 5.83
N VAL A 55 -1.19 18.60 5.12
CA VAL A 55 -1.17 18.57 3.65
C VAL A 55 -2.39 19.28 3.07
N ASP A 56 -3.55 19.09 3.67
CA ASP A 56 -4.80 19.72 3.25
C ASP A 56 -4.72 21.25 3.39
N SER A 57 -4.28 21.75 4.55
CA SER A 57 -4.12 23.19 4.76
C SER A 57 -3.09 23.81 3.81
N LEU A 58 -2.02 23.08 3.48
CA LEU A 58 -1.04 23.53 2.51
C LEU A 58 -1.63 23.55 1.08
N ALA A 59 -2.57 22.65 0.76
CA ALA A 59 -3.33 22.65 -0.49
C ALA A 59 -4.17 23.92 -0.61
N ASP A 60 -4.92 24.23 0.43
CA ASP A 60 -5.77 25.42 0.47
C ASP A 60 -4.94 26.71 0.36
N LEU A 61 -3.76 26.76 0.99
CA LEU A 61 -2.87 27.94 0.99
C LEU A 61 -2.09 28.16 -0.31
N THR A 62 -1.84 27.10 -1.09
CA THR A 62 -1.04 27.18 -2.32
C THR A 62 -1.90 27.06 -3.58
N GLY A 63 -3.16 26.63 -3.46
CA GLY A 63 -4.04 26.35 -4.59
C GLY A 63 -3.71 25.06 -5.34
N TYR A 64 -2.70 24.30 -4.88
CA TYR A 64 -2.32 23.04 -5.51
C TYR A 64 -3.13 21.85 -4.99
N SER A 65 -3.28 20.82 -5.83
CA SER A 65 -3.88 19.56 -5.39
C SER A 65 -3.06 18.91 -4.26
N LYS A 66 -3.75 18.17 -3.38
CA LYS A 66 -3.11 17.38 -2.31
C LYS A 66 -2.00 16.48 -2.84
N ARG A 67 -2.19 15.88 -4.02
CA ARG A 67 -1.22 14.98 -4.66
C ARG A 67 0.04 15.72 -5.10
N THR A 68 -0.09 16.94 -5.64
CA THR A 68 1.05 17.78 -6.02
C THR A 68 1.89 18.13 -4.80
N ILE A 69 1.22 18.48 -3.70
CA ILE A 69 1.88 18.84 -2.44
C ILE A 69 2.59 17.65 -1.81
N GLN A 70 1.98 16.46 -1.80
CA GLN A 70 2.65 15.24 -1.34
C GLN A 70 3.90 14.94 -2.17
N ARG A 71 3.84 15.15 -3.50
CA ARG A 71 5.01 14.97 -4.38
C ARG A 71 6.10 16.00 -4.08
N ALA A 72 5.74 17.28 -3.91
CA ALA A 72 6.69 18.33 -3.58
C ALA A 72 7.38 18.07 -2.22
N LEU A 73 6.60 17.70 -1.20
CA LEU A 73 7.13 17.37 0.12
C LEU A 73 8.03 16.14 0.10
N LYS A 74 7.72 15.16 -0.76
CA LYS A 74 8.60 14.02 -0.97
C LYS A 74 9.91 14.45 -1.64
N GLY A 75 9.85 15.25 -2.71
CA GLY A 75 11.04 15.75 -3.39
C GLY A 75 11.97 16.53 -2.46
N LEU A 76 11.40 17.43 -1.64
CA LEU A 76 12.16 18.18 -0.63
C LEU A 76 12.76 17.27 0.46
N SER A 77 12.09 16.17 0.81
CA SER A 77 12.62 15.19 1.76
C SER A 77 13.73 14.33 1.15
N ASP A 78 13.60 13.96 -0.12
CA ASP A 78 14.59 13.16 -0.84
C ASP A 78 15.90 13.96 -1.05
N LEU A 79 15.80 15.29 -1.24
CA LEU A 79 16.92 16.22 -1.27
C LEU A 79 17.53 16.50 0.12
N GLY A 80 16.95 15.95 1.18
CA GLY A 80 17.38 16.18 2.55
C GLY A 80 16.87 17.48 3.16
N ILE A 81 16.43 18.48 2.37
CA ILE A 81 16.01 19.84 2.80
C ILE A 81 15.07 19.79 4.00
N ILE A 82 14.14 18.83 4.01
CA ILE A 82 13.10 18.70 5.02
C ILE A 82 13.06 17.29 5.62
N THR A 83 12.90 17.20 6.94
CA THR A 83 12.57 15.95 7.64
C THR A 83 11.10 15.95 8.07
N ARG A 84 10.35 14.89 7.73
CA ARG A 84 8.97 14.71 8.21
C ARG A 84 8.90 13.66 9.30
N ILE A 85 8.44 14.07 10.47
CA ILE A 85 8.26 13.20 11.64
C ILE A 85 6.77 12.89 11.79
N ASN A 86 6.41 11.65 11.52
CA ASN A 86 5.03 11.18 11.71
C ASN A 86 4.71 11.11 13.20
N GLN A 87 3.55 11.64 13.57
CA GLN A 87 3.06 11.65 14.94
C GLN A 87 1.97 10.59 15.07
N PHE A 88 2.10 9.68 16.03
CA PHE A 88 1.13 8.62 16.28
C PHE A 88 0.30 8.95 17.53
N LYS A 89 -1.02 8.73 17.48
CA LYS A 89 -1.90 8.93 18.63
C LYS A 89 -2.04 7.61 19.40
N PRO A 90 -1.43 7.46 20.59
CA PRO A 90 -1.49 6.20 21.33
C PRO A 90 -2.90 5.88 21.83
N VAL A 91 -3.69 6.90 22.22
CA VAL A 91 -5.00 6.69 22.87
C VAL A 91 -6.12 6.35 21.88
N LYS A 92 -6.20 7.05 20.74
CA LYS A 92 -7.25 6.84 19.73
C LYS A 92 -6.80 5.99 18.53
N GLY A 93 -5.53 5.62 18.48
CA GLY A 93 -4.91 5.03 17.29
C GLY A 93 -4.78 6.02 16.13
N GLY A 94 -3.98 5.62 15.13
CA GLY A 94 -3.79 6.36 13.88
C GLY A 94 -2.73 7.47 13.91
N TYR A 95 -2.41 7.98 12.71
CA TYR A 95 -1.43 9.05 12.52
C TYR A 95 -2.10 10.43 12.58
N SER A 96 -1.49 11.38 13.29
CA SER A 96 -1.86 12.79 13.23
C SER A 96 -1.09 13.53 12.15
N ALA A 97 -1.21 14.86 12.10
CA ALA A 97 -0.39 15.64 11.18
C ALA A 97 1.09 15.41 11.51
N SER A 98 1.91 15.24 10.48
CA SER A 98 3.35 15.10 10.65
C SER A 98 3.97 16.46 10.99
N ILE A 99 4.95 16.45 11.88
CA ILE A 99 5.80 17.61 12.11
C ILE A 99 6.80 17.68 10.95
N THR A 100 6.96 18.86 10.39
CA THR A 100 7.87 19.12 9.27
C THR A 100 9.00 20.01 9.78
N VAL A 101 10.23 19.51 9.74
CA VAL A 101 11.43 20.20 10.21
C VAL A 101 12.29 20.57 9.01
N ILE A 102 12.61 21.84 8.87
CA ILE A 102 13.58 22.35 7.89
C ILE A 102 14.96 22.10 8.50
N ASN A 103 15.81 21.38 7.77
CA ASN A 103 17.16 21.06 8.24
C ASN A 103 18.12 22.21 7.89
N PRO A 104 19.20 22.43 8.66
CA PRO A 104 20.26 23.42 8.34
C PRO A 104 21.13 22.92 7.17
N TYR A 105 21.60 23.83 6.29
CA TYR A 105 22.28 23.47 5.03
C TYR A 105 23.55 22.63 5.22
N GLU A 106 24.27 22.84 6.31
CA GLU A 106 25.45 22.05 6.65
C GLU A 106 25.13 20.56 6.89
N SER A 107 23.92 20.25 7.36
CA SER A 107 23.52 18.87 7.67
C SER A 107 23.26 17.97 6.45
N HIS A 108 23.18 18.54 5.24
CA HIS A 108 22.90 17.82 3.99
C HIS A 108 24.17 17.29 3.34
N LEU A 109 25.31 17.95 3.61
CA LEU A 109 26.64 17.48 3.24
C LEU A 109 27.05 16.26 4.06
N ALA A 110 26.49 16.12 5.27
CA ALA A 110 26.83 15.08 6.21
C ALA A 110 26.03 13.77 6.03
N LYS A 111 25.78 13.29 4.80
CA LYS A 111 25.32 11.88 4.59
C LYS A 111 25.88 11.24 3.32
N SER A 112 27.00 10.55 3.46
CA SER A 112 27.03 9.08 3.45
C SER A 112 28.45 8.59 3.77
N PRO A 113 28.75 7.95 4.91
CA PRO A 113 29.92 7.08 4.97
C PRO A 113 29.60 5.86 4.11
N ARG A 114 29.86 5.97 2.80
CA ARG A 114 30.21 4.80 2.01
C ARG A 114 31.45 4.26 2.71
N LYS A 115 31.35 3.10 3.37
CA LYS A 115 32.53 2.42 3.89
C LYS A 115 33.48 2.23 2.71
N GLU A 116 34.53 3.03 2.67
CA GLU A 116 35.66 2.82 1.78
C GLU A 116 36.29 1.49 2.19
N ALA A 117 36.21 0.52 1.30
CA ALA A 117 36.93 -0.72 1.44
C ALA A 117 38.40 -0.42 1.15
N ALA A 118 39.23 -0.38 2.20
CA ALA A 118 40.67 -0.43 2.08
C ALA A 118 41.11 -1.86 1.65
N GLU A 119 42.10 -1.88 0.78
CA GLU A 119 42.71 -2.97 -0.02
C GLU A 119 43.44 -4.08 0.81
N PRO A 120 44.28 -4.99 0.23
CA PRO A 120 44.00 -6.12 -0.68
C PRO A 120 44.54 -7.50 -0.20
N THR A 121 44.04 -8.60 -0.80
CA THR A 121 44.63 -9.98 -0.96
C THR A 121 44.86 -10.89 0.27
N PRO A 122 44.92 -12.25 0.15
CA PRO A 122 45.04 -13.09 -1.06
C PRO A 122 44.00 -14.22 -1.23
N GLU A 123 44.11 -14.85 -2.39
CA GLU A 123 43.31 -15.92 -2.98
C GLU A 123 43.10 -17.16 -2.08
N TYR A 124 41.86 -17.66 -2.06
CA TYR A 124 41.58 -19.07 -1.82
C TYR A 124 40.61 -19.56 -2.89
N ILE A 125 41.12 -20.39 -3.79
CA ILE A 125 40.34 -21.16 -4.75
C ILE A 125 39.77 -22.35 -3.98
N GLU A 126 38.45 -22.49 -3.90
CA GLU A 126 37.76 -23.65 -4.46
C GLU A 126 36.24 -23.72 -4.14
N LYS A 127 35.54 -24.13 -5.20
CA LYS A 127 34.27 -24.88 -5.27
C LYS A 127 32.96 -24.11 -5.05
N HIS A 128 32.39 -23.73 -6.19
CA HIS A 128 30.94 -23.63 -6.37
C HIS A 128 30.25 -24.96 -6.00
N PRO A 129 29.10 -24.86 -5.30
CA PRO A 129 27.96 -25.69 -5.61
C PRO A 129 26.78 -24.83 -6.06
N SER A 130 26.15 -25.35 -7.10
CA SER A 130 24.86 -24.99 -7.66
C SER A 130 23.74 -24.76 -6.64
N HIS A 131 22.85 -23.82 -6.99
CA HIS A 131 21.42 -23.79 -6.66
C HIS A 131 21.00 -24.10 -5.21
N THR A 132 20.58 -23.05 -4.49
CA THR A 132 19.41 -23.12 -3.61
C THR A 132 18.82 -21.72 -3.44
N ASP A 133 17.53 -21.61 -3.73
CA ASP A 133 16.75 -20.37 -3.66
C ASP A 133 16.65 -19.87 -2.22
N THR A 134 17.16 -18.67 -1.95
CA THR A 134 17.01 -18.01 -0.64
C THR A 134 15.63 -17.36 -0.54
N ILE A 135 14.70 -18.05 0.11
CA ILE A 135 13.38 -17.51 0.49
C ILE A 135 13.61 -16.40 1.52
N THR A 136 13.47 -15.14 1.10
CA THR A 136 13.40 -13.99 2.01
C THR A 136 11.98 -13.89 2.56
N TYR A 137 11.78 -14.34 3.79
CA TYR A 137 10.55 -14.03 4.55
C TYR A 137 10.53 -12.54 4.88
N LYS A 138 9.85 -11.74 4.05
CA LYS A 138 9.41 -10.40 4.46
C LYS A 138 8.17 -10.55 5.32
N THR A 139 8.37 -10.68 6.62
CA THR A 139 7.34 -10.58 7.65
C THR A 139 6.70 -9.19 7.55
N LYS A 140 5.52 -9.11 6.92
CA LYS A 140 4.58 -8.01 7.15
C LYS A 140 3.82 -8.35 8.42
N SER A 141 4.20 -7.75 9.54
CA SER A 141 3.36 -7.82 10.74
C SER A 141 2.05 -7.06 10.46
N SER A 142 0.97 -7.78 10.18
CA SER A 142 -0.36 -7.20 10.30
C SER A 142 -0.67 -7.12 11.78
N LYS A 143 -0.78 -5.90 12.31
CA LYS A 143 -1.45 -5.66 13.58
C LYS A 143 -2.93 -5.50 13.24
N ASP A 144 -3.66 -6.61 13.25
CA ASP A 144 -5.11 -6.60 13.38
C ASP A 144 -5.45 -7.40 14.63
N ASN A 145 -5.61 -6.68 15.74
CA ASN A 145 -6.22 -7.23 16.94
C ASN A 145 -7.73 -7.04 16.75
N THR A 146 -8.33 -7.95 16.00
CA THR A 146 -9.77 -8.23 16.09
C THR A 146 -9.85 -9.64 16.66
N TYR A 147 -10.66 -9.80 17.70
CA TYR A 147 -10.99 -11.09 18.29
C TYR A 147 -11.31 -12.08 17.15
N VAL A 148 -10.37 -12.97 16.83
CA VAL A 148 -10.61 -14.03 15.85
C VAL A 148 -11.33 -15.10 16.65
N ASP A 149 -12.66 -15.01 16.60
CA ASP A 149 -13.51 -16.16 16.82
C ASP A 149 -13.01 -17.24 15.84
N ASP A 150 -12.66 -18.41 16.37
CA ASP A 150 -12.07 -19.53 15.64
C ASP A 150 -13.13 -20.14 14.71
N LEU A 151 -13.54 -19.39 13.68
CA LEU A 151 -14.57 -19.78 12.75
C LEU A 151 -14.02 -20.83 11.80
N GLY A 152 -14.56 -22.03 11.93
CA GLY A 152 -14.09 -23.23 11.23
C GLY A 152 -14.82 -23.49 9.93
N ILE A 153 -14.51 -24.65 9.33
CA ILE A 153 -15.25 -25.17 8.17
C ILE A 153 -16.73 -25.41 8.52
N ASP A 154 -16.99 -25.82 9.77
CA ASP A 154 -18.33 -26.17 10.25
C ASP A 154 -19.28 -24.95 10.29
N ASP A 155 -18.75 -23.77 10.61
CA ASP A 155 -19.53 -22.51 10.59
C ASP A 155 -19.88 -22.09 9.17
N LEU A 156 -18.99 -22.34 8.21
CA LEU A 156 -19.23 -22.06 6.80
C LEU A 156 -20.27 -22.99 6.19
N ILE A 157 -20.23 -24.27 6.56
CA ILE A 157 -21.23 -25.25 6.14
C ILE A 157 -22.59 -24.88 6.74
N SER A 158 -22.63 -24.46 8.00
CA SER A 158 -23.85 -23.96 8.66
C SER A 158 -24.41 -22.70 7.98
N ALA A 159 -23.57 -21.94 7.27
CA ALA A 159 -23.94 -20.74 6.52
C ALA A 159 -24.24 -21.00 5.02
N ASP A 160 -24.62 -22.22 4.65
CA ASP A 160 -24.95 -22.66 3.28
C ASP A 160 -23.79 -22.54 2.27
N VAL A 161 -22.55 -22.62 2.73
CA VAL A 161 -21.37 -22.71 1.83
C VAL A 161 -21.11 -24.19 1.50
N PRO A 162 -21.03 -24.58 0.22
CA PRO A 162 -20.71 -25.95 -0.16
C PRO A 162 -19.35 -26.39 0.37
N THR A 163 -19.30 -27.60 0.92
CA THR A 163 -18.09 -28.19 1.54
C THR A 163 -16.89 -28.21 0.60
N GLU A 164 -17.11 -28.50 -0.69
CA GLU A 164 -16.05 -28.51 -1.70
C GLU A 164 -15.44 -27.11 -1.93
N PHE A 165 -16.26 -26.07 -1.87
CA PHE A 165 -15.79 -24.70 -2.02
C PHE A 165 -15.09 -24.22 -0.73
N ALA A 166 -15.69 -24.50 0.42
CA ALA A 166 -15.16 -24.11 1.73
C ALA A 166 -13.78 -24.74 1.99
N SER A 167 -13.65 -26.06 1.83
CA SER A 167 -12.39 -26.78 2.02
C SER A 167 -11.25 -26.24 1.16
N LEU A 168 -11.54 -25.89 -0.10
CA LEU A 168 -10.55 -25.26 -0.97
C LEU A 168 -10.22 -23.83 -0.52
N ALA A 169 -11.21 -23.01 -0.23
CA ALA A 169 -11.03 -21.58 0.02
C ALA A 169 -10.35 -21.27 1.36
N ILE A 170 -10.64 -22.05 2.41
CA ILE A 170 -10.07 -21.89 3.76
C ILE A 170 -8.55 -22.09 3.75
N SER A 171 -8.03 -22.92 2.85
CA SER A 171 -6.58 -23.08 2.70
C SER A 171 -5.86 -21.81 2.21
N TYR A 172 -6.59 -20.81 1.71
CA TYR A 172 -6.05 -19.56 1.18
C TYR A 172 -6.58 -18.30 1.86
N PHE A 173 -7.76 -18.35 2.49
CA PHE A 173 -8.50 -17.19 3.00
C PHE A 173 -9.09 -17.49 4.38
N ASP A 174 -9.35 -16.43 5.15
CA ASP A 174 -10.05 -16.52 6.43
C ASP A 174 -11.54 -16.90 6.24
N ALA A 175 -12.17 -17.55 7.21
CA ALA A 175 -13.56 -18.00 7.12
C ALA A 175 -14.51 -16.84 6.78
N THR A 176 -14.30 -15.66 7.37
CA THR A 176 -15.10 -14.47 7.07
C THR A 176 -14.96 -14.01 5.61
N GLU A 177 -13.78 -14.19 5.02
CA GLU A 177 -13.52 -13.88 3.61
C GLU A 177 -14.13 -14.94 2.69
N VAL A 178 -14.06 -16.22 3.07
CA VAL A 178 -14.68 -17.32 2.33
C VAL A 178 -16.18 -17.13 2.20
N TYR A 179 -16.86 -16.75 3.28
CA TYR A 179 -18.30 -16.44 3.25
C TYR A 179 -18.62 -15.28 2.29
N LYS A 180 -17.80 -14.21 2.30
CA LYS A 180 -17.94 -13.08 1.37
C LYS A 180 -17.72 -13.50 -0.08
N LEU A 181 -16.73 -14.35 -0.34
CA LEU A 181 -16.47 -14.90 -1.68
C LEU A 181 -17.65 -15.72 -2.17
N TRP A 182 -18.22 -16.57 -1.30
CA TRP A 182 -19.41 -17.36 -1.63
C TRP A 182 -20.63 -16.49 -1.93
N SER A 183 -20.85 -15.44 -1.13
CA SER A 183 -21.91 -14.46 -1.38
C SER A 183 -21.79 -13.81 -2.77
N ARG A 184 -20.56 -13.58 -3.24
CA ARG A 184 -20.31 -13.06 -4.60
C ARG A 184 -20.57 -14.09 -5.69
N VAL A 185 -20.32 -15.37 -5.43
CA VAL A 185 -20.69 -16.47 -6.33
C VAL A 185 -22.20 -16.50 -6.52
N GLN A 186 -22.96 -16.46 -5.43
CA GLN A 186 -24.42 -16.44 -5.47
C GLN A 186 -24.95 -15.21 -6.24
N LEU A 187 -24.36 -14.04 -6.01
CA LEU A 187 -24.72 -12.81 -6.73
C LEU A 187 -24.43 -12.92 -8.23
N ALA A 188 -23.27 -13.46 -8.61
CA ALA A 188 -22.89 -13.65 -9.99
C ALA A 188 -23.78 -14.71 -10.68
N ALA A 189 -24.11 -15.80 -10.00
CA ALA A 189 -25.00 -16.84 -10.50
C ALA A 189 -26.38 -16.28 -10.82
N ARG A 190 -26.99 -15.56 -9.89
CA ARG A 190 -28.31 -14.91 -10.10
C ARG A 190 -28.31 -13.96 -11.30
N LYS A 191 -27.19 -13.27 -11.55
CA LYS A 191 -27.09 -12.29 -12.65
C LYS A 191 -26.79 -12.92 -14.02
N TYR A 192 -25.88 -13.89 -14.07
CA TYR A 192 -25.30 -14.38 -15.34
C TYR A 192 -25.77 -15.78 -15.72
N ALA A 193 -26.22 -16.60 -14.76
CA ALA A 193 -26.62 -17.97 -14.99
C ALA A 193 -27.84 -18.37 -14.13
N PRO A 194 -29.01 -17.74 -14.35
CA PRO A 194 -30.22 -18.04 -13.57
C PRO A 194 -30.73 -19.47 -13.78
N ASP A 195 -30.45 -20.09 -14.93
CA ASP A 195 -30.96 -21.43 -15.27
C ASP A 195 -29.98 -22.55 -14.88
N LEU A 196 -28.80 -22.21 -14.33
CA LEU A 196 -27.76 -23.16 -13.98
C LEU A 196 -27.97 -23.69 -12.55
N VAL A 197 -28.29 -24.98 -12.43
CA VAL A 197 -28.54 -25.65 -11.14
C VAL A 197 -27.25 -25.85 -10.34
N ASN A 198 -26.16 -26.30 -10.96
CA ASN A 198 -24.88 -26.53 -10.28
C ASN A 198 -23.90 -25.38 -10.55
N THR A 199 -23.80 -24.45 -9.60
CA THR A 199 -22.89 -23.30 -9.66
C THR A 199 -21.56 -23.55 -8.97
N VAL A 200 -21.45 -24.63 -8.18
CA VAL A 200 -20.32 -24.95 -7.30
C VAL A 200 -19.06 -25.26 -8.11
N GLU A 201 -19.19 -26.12 -9.13
CA GLU A 201 -18.06 -26.49 -9.99
C GLU A 201 -17.47 -25.28 -10.73
N VAL A 202 -18.35 -24.40 -11.23
CA VAL A 202 -17.96 -23.17 -11.91
C VAL A 202 -17.24 -22.23 -10.95
N ALA A 203 -17.74 -22.14 -9.71
CA ALA A 203 -17.13 -21.34 -8.65
C ALA A 203 -15.74 -21.86 -8.25
N ILE A 204 -15.58 -23.17 -8.06
CA ILE A 204 -14.28 -23.81 -7.76
C ILE A 204 -13.28 -23.58 -8.89
N SER A 205 -13.70 -23.79 -10.14
CA SER A 205 -12.87 -23.52 -11.32
C SER A 205 -12.45 -22.04 -11.41
N GLY A 206 -13.39 -21.12 -11.14
CA GLY A 206 -13.12 -19.68 -11.09
C GLY A 206 -12.17 -19.28 -9.97
N LEU A 207 -12.30 -19.90 -8.79
CA LEU A 207 -11.48 -19.63 -7.62
C LEU A 207 -10.03 -20.06 -7.88
N ARG A 208 -9.81 -21.27 -8.39
CA ARG A 208 -8.47 -21.78 -8.78
C ARG A 208 -7.78 -20.84 -9.77
N ALA A 209 -8.49 -20.42 -10.82
CA ALA A 209 -7.96 -19.49 -11.82
C ALA A 209 -7.60 -18.13 -11.21
N SER A 210 -8.43 -17.62 -10.29
CA SER A 210 -8.22 -16.33 -9.63
C SER A 210 -7.05 -16.37 -8.65
N ILE A 211 -6.89 -17.46 -7.90
CA ILE A 211 -5.74 -17.69 -7.02
C ILE A 211 -4.45 -17.74 -7.83
N LEU A 212 -4.44 -18.49 -8.95
CA LEU A 212 -3.27 -18.57 -9.82
C LEU A 212 -2.88 -17.19 -10.37
N ALA A 213 -3.86 -16.41 -10.85
CA ALA A 213 -3.61 -15.06 -11.36
C ALA A 213 -3.10 -14.09 -10.27
N SER A 214 -3.62 -14.23 -9.05
CA SER A 214 -3.18 -13.46 -7.88
C SER A 214 -1.74 -13.80 -7.49
N LYS A 215 -1.40 -15.09 -7.41
CA LYS A 215 -0.02 -15.55 -7.15
C LYS A 215 0.96 -15.09 -8.23
N ALA A 216 0.51 -15.01 -9.48
CA ALA A 216 1.29 -14.47 -10.59
C ALA A 216 1.42 -12.93 -10.60
N LYS A 217 0.92 -12.21 -9.58
CA LYS A 217 0.92 -10.74 -9.46
C LYS A 217 0.28 -10.01 -10.65
N ARG A 218 -0.65 -10.68 -11.35
CA ARG A 218 -1.42 -10.08 -12.47
C ARG A 218 -2.66 -9.33 -11.99
N VAL A 219 -3.02 -9.49 -10.72
CA VAL A 219 -4.27 -8.99 -10.14
C VAL A 219 -3.97 -7.96 -9.05
N ARG A 220 -4.60 -6.79 -9.16
CA ARG A 220 -4.52 -5.72 -8.15
C ARG A 220 -5.56 -5.89 -7.03
N ASP A 221 -6.79 -6.25 -7.39
CA ASP A 221 -7.89 -6.55 -6.47
C ASP A 221 -8.43 -7.95 -6.75
N PHE A 222 -8.23 -8.87 -5.81
CA PHE A 222 -8.63 -10.27 -5.93
C PHE A 222 -10.14 -10.41 -6.10
N ASN A 223 -10.88 -9.65 -5.30
CA ASN A 223 -12.32 -9.73 -5.15
C ASN A 223 -13.06 -9.28 -6.43
N GLY A 224 -12.64 -8.15 -7.00
CA GLY A 224 -13.14 -7.69 -8.29
C GLY A 224 -12.77 -8.63 -9.45
N TYR A 225 -11.53 -9.12 -9.46
CA TYR A 225 -11.06 -10.04 -10.50
C TYR A 225 -11.81 -11.37 -10.48
N PHE A 226 -11.98 -11.96 -9.30
CA PHE A 226 -12.74 -13.21 -9.12
C PHE A 226 -14.17 -13.07 -9.63
N TYR A 227 -14.85 -11.96 -9.31
CA TYR A 227 -16.19 -11.69 -9.82
C TYR A 227 -16.23 -11.61 -11.36
N GLY A 228 -15.22 -10.99 -11.99
CA GLY A 228 -15.10 -10.96 -13.45
C GLY A 228 -14.91 -12.36 -14.06
N VAL A 229 -14.08 -13.19 -13.45
CA VAL A 229 -13.88 -14.59 -13.87
C VAL A 229 -15.17 -15.41 -13.75
N LEU A 230 -15.91 -15.23 -12.64
CA LEU A 230 -17.21 -15.86 -12.44
C LEU A 230 -18.21 -15.42 -13.51
N ALA A 231 -18.33 -14.12 -13.76
CA ALA A 231 -19.24 -13.58 -14.76
C ALA A 231 -19.00 -14.22 -16.14
N GLN A 232 -17.74 -14.35 -16.55
CA GLN A 232 -17.38 -14.96 -17.82
C GLN A 232 -17.70 -16.47 -17.87
N LYS A 233 -17.31 -17.23 -16.84
CA LYS A 233 -17.53 -18.68 -16.80
C LYS A 233 -19.01 -19.03 -16.69
N LEU A 234 -19.77 -18.33 -15.84
CA LEU A 234 -21.21 -18.53 -15.66
C LEU A 234 -21.98 -18.16 -16.93
N SER A 235 -21.66 -17.04 -17.57
CA SER A 235 -22.27 -16.67 -18.86
C SER A 235 -22.02 -17.73 -19.93
N THR A 236 -20.84 -18.35 -19.93
CA THR A 236 -20.49 -19.41 -20.89
C THR A 236 -21.27 -20.69 -20.60
N ALA A 237 -21.36 -21.10 -19.33
CA ALA A 237 -22.16 -22.25 -18.91
C ALA A 237 -23.64 -22.07 -19.25
N GLN A 238 -24.21 -20.91 -18.94
CA GLN A 238 -25.59 -20.55 -19.26
C GLN A 238 -25.88 -20.62 -20.77
N ARG A 239 -24.99 -20.11 -21.63
CA ARG A 239 -25.14 -20.23 -23.09
C ARG A 239 -25.10 -21.68 -23.55
N SER A 240 -24.22 -22.50 -22.97
CA SER A 240 -24.10 -23.90 -23.35
C SER A 240 -25.38 -24.70 -23.07
N LEU A 241 -26.09 -24.38 -21.97
CA LEU A 241 -27.39 -24.98 -21.66
C LEU A 241 -28.44 -24.64 -22.72
N LYS A 242 -28.54 -23.35 -23.09
CA LYS A 242 -29.47 -22.90 -24.13
C LYS A 242 -29.19 -23.57 -25.48
N CYS A 243 -27.92 -23.70 -25.87
CA CYS A 243 -27.56 -24.34 -27.15
C CYS A 243 -27.91 -25.84 -27.19
N LYS A 244 -27.77 -26.56 -26.07
CA LYS A 244 -28.14 -27.99 -25.98
C LYS A 244 -29.64 -28.23 -26.16
N LEU A 245 -30.48 -27.31 -25.67
CA LEU A 245 -31.93 -27.39 -25.88
C LEU A 245 -32.32 -27.31 -27.36
N PHE A 246 -31.60 -26.53 -28.17
CA PHE A 246 -31.86 -26.42 -29.61
C PHE A 246 -31.41 -27.66 -30.40
N ASN A 247 -30.36 -28.35 -29.96
CA ASN A 247 -29.86 -29.56 -30.63
C ASN A 247 -30.76 -30.79 -30.44
N PHE A 248 -31.65 -30.79 -29.43
CA PHE A 248 -32.59 -31.90 -29.18
C PHE A 248 -33.81 -31.90 -30.12
N LEU A 249 -34.01 -30.82 -30.90
CA LEU A 249 -35.15 -30.64 -31.81
C LEU A 249 -34.80 -30.92 -33.28
N GLN A 250 -33.62 -31.48 -33.56
CA GLN A 250 -33.12 -31.85 -34.88
C GLN A 250 -32.88 -33.35 -34.96
#